data_AF-A0A836XI71-F1
#
_entry.id   AF-A0A836XI71-F1
#
_cell.length_a   1.000
_cell.length_b   1.000
_cell.length_c   1.000
_cell.angle_alpha   90.00
_cell.angle_beta   90.00
_cell.angle_gamma   90.00
#
_symmetry.space_group_name_H-M   'P 1'
#
loop_
_entity.id
_entity.type
_entity.pdbx_description
1 polymer ?
#
loop_
_entity_poly.entity_id
_entity_poly.type
_entity_poly.pdbx_seq_one_letter_code
_entity_poly.pdbx_strand_id
1 'polypeptide(L)'
;MKRIFELMMLVALMMVAVGCGARNVTLHMPQNTSNMEKTGTLIIKLSASMDAVSVTVDGKLVVKERNTRRIKVDGLREGKTKVDVFGKDSDRRGDLEKTETVEIMPGEITDMLVQVPSYSIKRYARPVVVGIGLILGFLSMIPAGTT
;
A
#
# COMPACT_ATOMS: atom_id res chain seq x y z
N MET A 1 0.28 43.98 -20.67
CA MET A 1 1.50 43.21 -20.33
C MET A 1 1.72 43.01 -18.83
N LYS A 2 1.57 44.03 -17.95
CA LYS A 2 1.75 43.87 -16.49
C LYS A 2 0.90 42.76 -15.82
N ARG A 3 -0.37 42.60 -16.21
CA ARG A 3 -1.27 41.57 -15.62
C ARG A 3 -0.93 40.13 -16.01
N ILE A 4 -0.27 39.91 -17.14
CA ILE A 4 0.18 38.57 -17.56
C ILE A 4 1.41 38.14 -16.75
N PHE A 5 2.27 39.11 -16.39
CA PHE A 5 3.45 38.87 -15.57
C PHE A 5 3.09 38.48 -14.12
N GLU A 6 2.07 39.13 -13.53
CA GLU A 6 1.56 38.75 -12.20
C GLU A 6 0.93 37.35 -12.20
N LEU A 7 0.21 36.98 -13.27
CA LEU A 7 -0.41 35.66 -13.37
C LEU A 7 0.65 34.55 -13.49
N MET A 8 1.73 34.77 -14.26
CA MET A 8 2.83 33.82 -14.38
C MET A 8 3.60 33.64 -13.07
N MET A 9 3.77 34.71 -12.29
CA MET A 9 4.47 34.63 -11.00
C MET A 9 3.68 33.81 -9.97
N LEU A 10 2.35 33.90 -10.01
CA LEU A 10 1.45 33.18 -9.09
C LEU A 10 1.37 31.68 -9.42
N VAL A 11 1.43 31.32 -10.71
CA VAL A 11 1.52 29.92 -11.16
C VAL A 11 2.88 29.29 -10.80
N ALA A 12 3.98 30.04 -10.91
CA ALA A 12 5.30 29.57 -10.50
C ALA A 12 5.38 29.32 -8.98
N LEU A 13 4.73 30.15 -8.17
CA LEU A 13 4.68 29.97 -6.71
C LEU A 13 3.93 28.69 -6.30
N MET A 14 2.87 28.33 -7.02
CA MET A 14 2.10 27.11 -6.77
C MET A 14 2.91 25.83 -7.06
N MET A 15 3.85 25.84 -8.01
CA MET A 15 4.66 24.66 -8.31
C MET A 15 5.73 24.35 -7.24
N VAL A 16 6.18 25.35 -6.48
CA VAL A 16 7.18 25.14 -5.41
C VAL A 16 6.56 24.46 -4.18
N ALA A 17 5.24 24.60 -3.97
CA ALA A 17 4.56 24.07 -2.79
C ALA A 17 4.23 22.56 -2.84
N VAL A 18 4.38 21.89 -4.01
CA VAL A 18 4.07 20.45 -4.16
C VAL A 18 5.29 19.55 -3.91
N GLY A 19 6.45 20.12 -3.61
CA GLY A 19 7.67 19.39 -3.24
C GLY A 19 7.66 18.82 -1.82
N CYS A 20 6.56 18.21 -1.37
CA CYS A 20 6.55 17.46 -0.12
C CYS A 20 7.26 16.12 -0.34
N GLY A 21 8.48 16.04 0.20
CA GLY A 21 9.43 14.96 0.02
C GLY A 21 8.89 13.57 0.35
N ALA A 22 9.31 12.61 -0.47
CA ALA A 22 9.29 11.20 -0.13
C ALA A 22 10.12 10.99 1.16
N ARG A 23 9.44 10.91 2.29
CA ARG A 23 10.05 10.53 3.57
C ARG A 23 10.31 9.02 3.54
N ASN A 24 11.52 8.63 3.17
CA ASN A 24 12.03 7.30 3.47
C ASN A 24 12.37 7.26 4.97
N VAL A 25 11.48 6.65 5.76
CA VAL A 25 11.75 6.39 7.18
C VAL A 25 12.47 5.06 7.29
N THR A 26 13.76 5.11 7.57
CA THR A 26 14.54 3.92 7.95
C THR A 26 14.55 3.86 9.47
N LEU A 27 13.85 2.89 10.06
CA LEU A 27 13.90 2.65 11.50
C LEU A 27 15.05 1.70 11.83
N HIS A 28 16.09 2.22 12.49
CA HIS A 28 17.10 1.40 13.14
C HIS A 28 16.60 1.00 14.53
N MET A 29 16.44 -0.30 14.78
CA MET A 29 16.29 -0.81 16.13
C MET A 29 17.64 -0.72 16.87
N PRO A 30 17.66 -0.31 18.14
CA PRO A 30 18.88 -0.27 18.94
C PRO A 30 19.41 -1.68 19.15
N GLN A 31 20.59 -1.97 18.58
CA GLN A 31 21.37 -3.16 18.91
C GLN A 31 21.89 -3.01 20.34
N ASN A 32 21.35 -3.79 21.27
CA ASN A 32 21.84 -3.84 22.64
C ASN A 32 23.16 -4.63 22.64
N THR A 33 24.29 -3.91 22.68
CA THR A 33 25.66 -4.42 22.64
C THR A 33 26.09 -5.08 23.96
N SER A 34 25.43 -6.16 24.35
CA SER A 34 25.91 -7.02 25.45
C SER A 34 25.73 -8.52 25.22
N ASN A 35 25.09 -8.92 24.12
CA ASN A 35 25.19 -10.27 23.56
C ASN A 35 25.13 -10.10 22.05
N MET A 36 26.11 -10.62 21.32
CA MET A 36 26.03 -10.72 19.85
C MET A 36 24.97 -11.76 19.51
N GLU A 37 23.70 -11.43 19.73
CA GLU A 37 22.60 -12.23 19.24
C GLU A 37 22.69 -12.20 17.72
N LYS A 38 22.98 -13.37 17.19
CA LYS A 38 22.94 -13.66 15.77
C LYS A 38 21.55 -13.29 15.27
N THR A 39 21.49 -12.24 14.46
CA THR A 39 20.26 -11.68 13.94
C THR A 39 20.25 -11.73 12.41
N GLY A 40 19.06 -11.87 11.84
CA GLY A 40 18.83 -11.85 10.41
C GLY A 40 17.81 -10.79 9.99
N THR A 41 17.57 -10.72 8.68
CA THR A 41 16.60 -9.81 8.08
C THR A 41 15.53 -10.61 7.34
N LEU A 42 14.27 -10.25 7.55
CA LEU A 42 13.14 -10.78 6.78
C LEU A 42 12.58 -9.69 5.86
N ILE A 43 12.42 -10.03 4.58
CA ILE A 43 11.71 -9.21 3.61
C ILE A 43 10.40 -9.89 3.24
N ILE A 44 9.29 -9.22 3.53
CA ILE A 44 7.97 -9.66 3.12
C ILE A 44 7.60 -8.90 1.84
N LYS A 45 7.39 -9.63 0.74
CA LYS A 45 6.98 -9.08 -0.55
C LYS A 45 5.53 -9.42 -0.81
N LEU A 46 4.71 -8.39 -0.97
CA LEU A 46 3.30 -8.51 -1.30
C LEU A 46 3.14 -8.56 -2.82
N SER A 47 2.27 -9.45 -3.32
CA SER A 47 2.02 -9.55 -4.76
C SER A 47 1.42 -8.26 -5.35
N ALA A 48 0.72 -7.46 -4.55
CA ALA A 48 0.21 -6.13 -4.87
C ALA A 48 0.35 -5.16 -3.68
N SER A 49 0.20 -3.85 -3.90
CA SER A 49 0.22 -2.85 -2.82
C SER A 49 -1.03 -2.95 -1.94
N MET A 50 -0.89 -2.77 -0.63
CA MET A 50 -2.01 -2.77 0.31
C MET A 50 -2.08 -1.48 1.13
N ASP A 51 -3.30 -1.00 1.37
CA ASP A 51 -3.59 0.24 2.09
C ASP A 51 -3.19 0.19 3.56
N ALA A 52 -3.42 -0.92 4.25
CA ALA A 52 -3.01 -1.12 5.64
C ALA A 52 -2.48 -2.54 5.82
N VAL A 53 -1.25 -2.67 6.33
CA VAL A 53 -0.60 -3.96 6.61
C VAL A 53 0.00 -3.92 8.00
N SER A 54 -0.17 -4.99 8.76
CA SER A 54 0.47 -5.21 10.05
C SER A 54 1.16 -6.57 10.07
N VAL A 55 2.39 -6.58 10.58
CA VAL A 55 3.19 -7.80 10.72
C VAL A 55 3.43 -8.05 12.20
N THR A 56 3.09 -9.24 12.65
CA THR A 56 3.45 -9.74 13.98
C THR A 56 4.49 -10.84 13.86
N VAL A 57 5.44 -10.83 14.78
CA VAL A 57 6.50 -11.83 14.89
C VAL A 57 6.39 -12.42 16.28
N ASP A 58 6.20 -13.73 16.37
CA ASP A 58 5.94 -14.47 17.61
C ASP A 58 4.85 -13.82 18.48
N GLY A 59 3.77 -13.36 17.82
CA GLY A 59 2.63 -12.69 18.45
C GLY A 59 2.86 -11.22 18.83
N LYS A 60 4.06 -10.66 18.62
CA LYS A 60 4.35 -9.24 18.88
C LYS A 60 4.25 -8.42 17.60
N LEU A 61 3.50 -7.32 17.63
CA LEU A 61 3.44 -6.37 16.51
C LEU A 61 4.81 -5.70 16.31
N VAL A 62 5.40 -5.90 15.14
CA VAL A 62 6.71 -5.33 14.77
C VAL A 62 6.59 -4.22 13.74
N VAL A 63 5.62 -4.31 12.83
CA VAL A 63 5.43 -3.34 11.73
C VAL A 63 3.95 -3.05 11.54
N LYS A 64 3.63 -1.78 11.28
CA LYS A 64 2.33 -1.34 10.79
C LYS A 64 2.54 -0.27 9.72
N GLU A 65 2.21 -0.61 8.49
CA GLU A 65 2.48 0.21 7.31
C GLU A 65 1.23 0.46 6.48
N ARG A 66 1.29 1.51 5.66
CA ARG A 66 0.24 1.85 4.71
C ARG A 66 0.78 2.00 3.31
N ASN A 67 -0.03 1.66 2.31
CA ASN A 67 0.33 1.75 0.89
C ASN A 67 1.69 1.14 0.56
N THR A 68 1.93 -0.08 1.07
CA THR A 68 3.20 -0.78 0.87
C THR A 68 3.01 -2.04 0.06
N ARG A 69 4.06 -2.40 -0.69
CA ARG A 69 4.22 -3.70 -1.36
C ARG A 69 5.37 -4.52 -0.77
N ARG A 70 6.19 -3.91 0.09
CA ARG A 70 7.40 -4.54 0.63
C ARG A 70 7.63 -4.07 2.05
N ILE A 71 7.85 -5.01 2.95
CA ILE A 71 8.14 -4.75 4.35
C ILE A 71 9.48 -5.39 4.69
N LYS A 72 10.36 -4.63 5.33
CA LYS A 72 11.66 -5.11 5.82
C LYS A 72 11.62 -5.15 7.34
N VAL A 73 11.91 -6.30 7.92
CA VAL A 73 12.03 -6.49 9.36
C VAL A 73 13.48 -6.89 9.66
N ASP A 74 14.23 -6.00 10.29
CA ASP A 74 15.62 -6.22 10.67
C ASP A 74 15.74 -6.62 12.14
N GLY A 75 16.83 -7.30 12.49
CA GLY A 75 17.13 -7.63 13.90
C GLY A 75 16.31 -8.79 14.45
N LEU A 76 15.84 -9.70 13.58
CA LEU A 76 15.14 -10.91 14.01
C LEU A 76 16.15 -11.91 14.57
N ARG A 77 15.81 -12.53 15.70
CA ARG A 77 16.66 -13.57 16.31
C ARG A 77 16.78 -14.77 15.39
N GLU A 78 17.94 -15.41 15.39
CA GLU A 78 18.15 -16.65 14.64
C GLU A 78 17.17 -17.76 15.06
N GLY A 79 16.83 -18.63 14.10
CA GLY A 79 15.99 -19.80 14.33
C GLY A 79 14.60 -19.69 13.71
N LYS A 80 13.70 -20.59 14.13
CA LYS A 80 12.33 -20.67 13.60
C LYS A 80 11.44 -19.64 14.28
N THR A 81 10.87 -18.76 13.48
CA THR A 81 10.05 -17.65 13.94
C THR A 81 8.70 -17.68 13.26
N LYS A 82 7.63 -17.49 14.04
CA LYS A 82 6.27 -17.41 13.48
C LYS A 82 6.00 -15.98 13.04
N VAL A 83 5.65 -15.81 11.77
CA VAL A 83 5.33 -14.51 11.18
C VAL A 83 3.88 -14.52 10.74
N ASP A 84 3.09 -13.59 11.26
CA ASP A 84 1.72 -13.35 10.80
C ASP A 84 1.65 -12.00 10.09
N VAL A 85 1.09 -12.01 8.89
CA VAL A 85 0.89 -10.84 8.04
C VAL A 85 -0.61 -10.63 7.88
N PHE A 86 -1.08 -9.49 8.36
CA PHE A 86 -2.46 -9.07 8.23
C PHE A 86 -2.54 -7.82 7.37
N GLY A 87 -3.54 -7.73 6.51
CA GLY A 87 -3.77 -6.53 5.72
C GLY A 87 -5.24 -6.27 5.49
N LYS A 88 -5.60 -4.99 5.42
CA LYS A 88 -6.96 -4.52 5.12
C LYS A 88 -6.91 -3.50 4.00
N ASP A 89 -7.82 -3.65 3.05
CA ASP A 89 -7.97 -2.79 1.89
C ASP A 89 -9.43 -2.85 1.42
N SER A 90 -10.12 -1.72 1.48
CA SER A 90 -11.54 -1.63 1.13
C SER A 90 -11.82 -1.90 -0.35
N ASP A 91 -10.82 -1.75 -1.21
CA ASP A 91 -10.94 -2.00 -2.64
C ASP A 91 -10.77 -3.48 -3.00
N ARG A 92 -10.38 -4.33 -2.04
CA ARG A 92 -10.15 -5.77 -2.24
C ARG A 92 -11.33 -6.63 -1.81
N ARG A 93 -11.36 -7.87 -2.32
CA ARG A 93 -12.44 -8.84 -2.04
C ARG A 93 -12.38 -9.48 -0.64
N GLY A 94 -11.36 -9.18 0.14
CA GLY A 94 -11.17 -9.72 1.48
C GLY A 94 -9.95 -9.13 2.15
N ASP A 95 -9.81 -9.46 3.43
CA ASP A 95 -8.63 -9.13 4.22
C ASP A 95 -7.48 -10.09 3.85
N LEU A 96 -6.25 -9.61 3.96
CA LEU A 96 -5.06 -10.45 3.90
C LEU A 96 -4.82 -11.02 5.30
N GLU A 97 -4.72 -12.33 5.40
CA GLU A 97 -4.29 -13.03 6.62
C GLU A 97 -3.41 -14.21 6.21
N LYS A 98 -2.13 -14.15 6.59
CA LYS A 98 -1.15 -15.17 6.25
C LYS A 98 -0.24 -15.42 7.43
N THR A 99 -0.24 -16.65 7.92
CA THR A 99 0.70 -17.13 8.94
C THR A 99 1.72 -18.06 8.28
N GLU A 100 2.99 -17.85 8.55
CA GLU A 100 4.07 -18.72 8.09
C GLU A 100 5.19 -18.81 9.11
N THR A 101 5.80 -19.98 9.24
CA THR A 101 7.00 -20.15 10.05
C THR A 101 8.20 -20.02 9.14
N VAL A 102 9.06 -19.05 9.42
CA VAL A 102 10.26 -18.76 8.63
C VAL A 102 11.49 -19.07 9.47
N GLU A 103 12.50 -19.67 8.85
CA GLU A 103 13.80 -19.88 9.49
C GLU A 103 14.71 -18.69 9.19
N ILE A 104 15.12 -17.98 10.25
CA ILE A 104 15.96 -16.80 10.17
C ILE A 104 17.41 -17.22 10.35
N MET A 105 18.21 -16.99 9.31
CA MET A 105 19.64 -17.24 9.32
C MET A 105 20.43 -15.97 9.67
N PRO A 106 21.49 -16.07 10.51
CA PRO A 106 22.28 -14.92 10.93
C PRO A 106 22.97 -14.24 9.74
N GLY A 107 22.80 -12.92 9.61
CA GLY A 107 23.43 -12.15 8.55
C GLY A 107 22.84 -12.39 7.14
N GLU A 108 21.83 -13.24 7.01
CA GLU A 108 21.15 -13.50 5.76
C GLU A 108 19.84 -12.71 5.64
N ILE A 109 19.40 -12.58 4.39
CA ILE A 109 18.13 -11.95 4.02
C ILE A 109 17.19 -13.05 3.56
N THR A 110 16.15 -13.30 4.34
CA THR A 110 15.11 -14.26 3.98
C THR A 110 13.94 -13.54 3.29
N ASP A 111 13.48 -14.05 2.15
CA ASP A 111 12.34 -13.51 1.41
C ASP A 111 11.07 -14.34 1.69
N MET A 112 9.98 -13.68 2.05
CA MET A 112 8.65 -14.26 2.19
C MET A 112 7.70 -13.64 1.17
N LEU A 113 7.08 -14.47 0.32
CA LEU A 113 6.11 -14.03 -0.67
C LEU A 113 4.69 -14.17 -0.15
N VAL A 114 3.91 -13.09 -0.19
CA VAL A 114 2.54 -13.06 0.31
C VAL A 114 1.58 -12.65 -0.78
N GLN A 115 0.64 -13.54 -1.09
CA GLN A 115 -0.39 -13.33 -2.10
C GLN A 115 -1.49 -12.40 -1.56
N VAL A 116 -1.67 -11.25 -2.19
CA VAL A 116 -2.72 -10.30 -1.83
C VAL A 116 -4.04 -10.65 -2.53
N PRO A 117 -5.21 -10.52 -1.86
CA PRO A 117 -6.52 -10.76 -2.47
C PRO A 117 -6.79 -9.87 -3.69
N SER A 118 -7.53 -10.39 -4.66
CA SER A 118 -7.93 -9.66 -5.88
C SER A 118 -8.87 -8.47 -5.58
N TYR A 119 -8.92 -7.48 -6.48
CA TYR A 119 -9.82 -6.33 -6.40
C TYR A 119 -11.30 -6.72 -6.46
N SER A 120 -12.13 -5.96 -5.72
CA SER A 120 -13.58 -6.07 -5.73
C SER A 120 -14.17 -5.37 -6.95
N ILE A 121 -14.98 -6.09 -7.74
CA ILE A 121 -15.64 -5.55 -8.95
C ILE A 121 -16.74 -4.53 -8.58
N LYS A 122 -17.20 -4.50 -7.32
CA LYS A 122 -18.29 -3.62 -6.86
C LYS A 122 -18.02 -2.13 -7.13
N ARG A 123 -16.75 -1.71 -7.21
CA ARG A 123 -16.37 -0.32 -7.51
C ARG A 123 -16.62 0.07 -8.98
N TYR A 124 -16.47 -0.86 -9.91
CA TYR A 124 -16.63 -0.60 -11.35
C TYR A 124 -18.09 -0.71 -11.81
N ALA A 125 -18.93 -1.49 -11.12
CA ALA A 125 -20.32 -1.67 -11.51
C ALA A 125 -21.17 -0.39 -11.29
N ARG A 126 -20.92 0.38 -10.22
CA ARG A 126 -21.70 1.58 -9.89
C ARG A 126 -21.67 2.68 -10.96
N PRO A 127 -20.50 3.15 -11.46
CA PRO A 127 -20.47 4.20 -12.48
C PRO A 127 -21.03 3.74 -13.84
N VAL A 128 -20.87 2.47 -14.20
CA VAL A 128 -21.38 1.91 -15.46
C VAL A 128 -22.92 1.87 -15.47
N VAL A 129 -23.56 1.46 -14.37
CA VAL A 129 -25.03 1.45 -14.27
C VAL A 129 -25.62 2.86 -14.33
N VAL A 130 -24.98 3.83 -13.67
CA VAL A 130 -25.39 5.25 -13.72
C VAL A 130 -25.22 5.84 -15.13
N GLY A 131 -24.12 5.53 -15.80
CA GLY A 131 -23.87 5.98 -17.18
C GLY A 131 -24.88 5.43 -18.18
N ILE A 132 -25.20 4.14 -18.11
CA ILE A 132 -26.20 3.52 -18.99
C ILE A 132 -27.60 4.10 -18.76
N GLY A 133 -27.99 4.32 -17.49
CA GLY A 133 -29.27 4.93 -17.15
C GLY A 133 -29.44 6.35 -17.71
N LEU A 134 -28.39 7.17 -17.66
CA LEU A 134 -28.40 8.52 -18.24
C LEU A 134 -28.53 8.51 -19.77
N ILE A 135 -27.82 7.60 -20.45
CA ILE A 135 -27.88 7.48 -21.92
C ILE A 135 -29.27 7.04 -22.37
N LEU A 136 -29.86 6.04 -21.72
CA LEU A 136 -31.22 5.57 -22.02
C LEU A 136 -32.27 6.64 -21.71
N GLY A 137 -32.11 7.39 -20.62
CA GLY A 137 -32.96 8.55 -20.30
C GLY A 137 -32.92 9.61 -21.40
N PHE A 138 -31.73 9.95 -21.90
CA PHE A 138 -31.55 10.94 -22.97
C PHE A 138 -32.17 10.50 -24.30
N LEU A 139 -32.02 9.22 -24.67
CA LEU A 139 -32.63 8.64 -25.87
C LEU A 139 -34.16 8.66 -25.85
N SER A 140 -34.77 8.52 -24.66
CA SER A 140 -36.23 8.60 -24.51
C SER A 140 -36.81 10.01 -24.66
N MET A 141 -35.97 11.05 -24.61
CA MET A 141 -36.35 12.46 -24.72
C MET A 141 -36.25 13.01 -26.15
N ILE A 142 -35.79 12.22 -27.13
CA ILE A 142 -35.77 12.64 -28.53
C ILE A 142 -37.18 12.40 -29.11
N PRO A 143 -37.97 13.45 -29.38
CA PRO A 143 -39.30 13.27 -29.96
C PRO A 143 -39.16 12.65 -31.35
N ALA A 144 -39.80 11.50 -31.55
CA ALA A 144 -39.94 10.85 -32.84
C ALA A 144 -40.91 11.69 -33.71
N GLY A 145 -40.37 12.64 -34.47
CA GLY A 145 -41.18 13.36 -35.45
C GLY A 145 -40.67 14.74 -35.80
N THR A 146 -39.74 14.82 -36.75
CA THR A 146 -39.63 15.95 -37.69
C THR A 146 -39.22 15.38 -39.06
N THR A 147 -40.19 14.77 -39.74
CA THR A 147 -40.17 14.50 -41.18
C THR A 147 -41.50 14.94 -41.75
#